data_AF-A0A9X1IYX9-F1
#
_entry.id   AF-A0A9X1IYX9-F1
#
_cell.length_a   1.000
_cell.length_b   1.000
_cell.length_c   1.000
_cell.angle_alpha   90.00
_cell.angle_beta   90.00
_cell.angle_gamma   90.00
#
_symmetry.space_group_name_H-M   'P 1'
#
loop_
_entity.id
_entity.type
_entity.pdbx_description
1 polymer ?
#
loop_
_entity_poly.entity_id
_entity_poly.type
_entity_poly.pdbx_seq_one_letter_code
_entity_poly.pdbx_strand_id
1 'polypeptide(L)'
;MELWKISQKVSELSDVIPYYFFSLVSSCLSLSTVMVAFSLDTWGMIGIIVNSFYVVIPYLLFAVPVQVLFNKHPKKFSLNYFCLYIFFSLPAVFIYRSVLNFDFSLDILTTKNYYAISLLAALFFWFWDSVFLQKNSSAS
;
A
#
# COMPACT_ATOMS: atom_id res chain seq x y z
N MET A 1 24.23 25.24 12.76
CA MET A 1 23.26 24.58 13.67
C MET A 1 22.21 23.77 12.91
N GLU A 2 21.80 24.18 11.70
CA GLU A 2 20.82 23.46 10.84
C GLU A 2 21.33 22.13 10.23
N LEU A 3 22.62 22.06 9.82
CA LEU A 3 23.18 20.89 9.12
C LEU A 3 23.19 19.60 9.96
N TRP A 4 23.42 19.73 11.27
CA TRP A 4 23.42 18.58 12.17
C TRP A 4 22.00 18.04 12.40
N LYS A 5 20.99 18.93 12.48
CA LYS A 5 19.57 18.54 12.53
C LYS A 5 19.13 17.82 11.26
N ILE A 6 19.56 18.29 10.09
CA ILE A 6 19.26 17.62 8.81
C ILE A 6 19.93 16.25 8.76
N SER A 7 21.20 16.15 9.14
CA SER A 7 21.93 14.88 9.20
C SER A 7 21.26 13.86 10.14
N GLN A 8 20.86 14.31 11.34
CA GLN A 8 20.15 13.46 12.29
C GLN A 8 18.80 12.98 11.75
N LYS A 9 18.03 13.87 11.11
CA LYS A 9 16.75 13.53 10.50
C LYS A 9 16.89 12.57 9.32
N VAL A 10 17.97 12.68 8.55
CA VAL A 10 18.31 11.77 7.45
C VAL A 10 18.73 10.40 8.00
N SER A 11 19.51 10.36 9.09
CA SER A 11 19.89 9.11 9.77
C SER A 11 18.66 8.38 10.33
N GLU A 12 17.77 9.10 11.01
CA GLU A 12 16.52 8.51 11.52
C GLU A 12 15.62 8.02 10.38
N LEU A 13 15.56 8.74 9.25
CA LEU A 13 14.82 8.27 8.08
C LEU A 13 15.45 7.00 7.51
N SER A 14 16.78 6.96 7.39
CA SER A 14 17.54 5.81 6.88
C SER A 14 17.26 4.53 7.66
N ASP A 15 17.12 4.61 8.98
CA ASP A 15 16.83 3.44 9.82
C ASP A 15 15.40 2.91 9.64
N VAL A 16 14.46 3.76 9.21
CA VAL A 16 13.04 3.37 9.02
C VAL A 16 12.75 2.93 7.58
N ILE A 17 13.50 3.43 6.58
CA ILE A 17 13.39 3.03 5.15
C ILE A 17 13.27 1.51 4.93
N PRO A 18 14.09 0.63 5.55
CA PRO A 18 13.96 -0.81 5.32
C PRO A 18 12.58 -1.35 5.74
N TYR A 19 11.96 -0.79 6.80
CA TYR A 19 10.63 -1.22 7.24
C TYR A 19 9.53 -0.78 6.26
N TYR A 20 9.64 0.41 5.66
CA TYR A 20 8.75 0.81 4.55
C TYR A 20 8.89 -0.12 3.36
N PHE A 21 10.13 -0.51 3.03
CA PHE A 21 10.40 -1.43 1.92
C PHE A 21 9.83 -2.82 2.17
N PHE A 22 10.01 -3.39 3.37
CA PHE A 22 9.41 -4.68 3.72
C PHE A 22 7.87 -4.62 3.71
N SER A 23 7.29 -3.55 4.24
CA SER A 23 5.83 -3.33 4.21
C SER A 23 5.30 -3.25 2.77
N LEU A 24 5.99 -2.53 1.89
CA LEU A 24 5.70 -2.45 0.45
C LEU A 24 5.73 -3.83 -0.20
N VAL A 25 6.83 -4.58 -0.03
CA VAL A 25 7.02 -5.88 -0.67
C VAL A 25 5.94 -6.87 -0.21
N SER A 26 5.68 -6.96 1.10
CA SER A 26 4.66 -7.84 1.66
C SER A 26 3.24 -7.47 1.21
N SER A 27 2.93 -6.18 1.13
CA SER A 27 1.63 -5.69 0.66
C SER A 27 1.39 -5.99 -0.82
N CYS A 28 2.38 -5.72 -1.68
CA CYS A 28 2.30 -5.99 -3.10
C CYS A 28 2.16 -7.50 -3.38
N LEU A 29 2.96 -8.35 -2.71
CA LEU A 29 2.85 -9.80 -2.84
C LEU A 29 1.47 -10.32 -2.41
N SER A 30 0.95 -9.84 -1.29
CA SER A 30 -0.36 -10.25 -0.77
C SER A 30 -1.49 -9.87 -1.74
N LEU A 31 -1.49 -8.62 -2.21
CA LEU A 31 -2.52 -8.13 -3.13
C LEU A 31 -2.45 -8.85 -4.48
N SER A 32 -1.24 -9.05 -5.03
CA SER A 32 -1.05 -9.77 -6.29
C SER A 32 -1.55 -11.20 -6.22
N THR A 33 -1.32 -11.88 -5.09
CA THR A 33 -1.81 -13.25 -4.86
C THR A 33 -3.33 -13.30 -4.88
N VAL A 34 -4.00 -12.36 -4.19
CA VAL A 34 -5.47 -12.28 -4.18
C VAL A 34 -6.02 -11.98 -5.57
N MET A 35 -5.37 -11.09 -6.33
CA MET A 35 -5.80 -10.75 -7.68
C MET A 35 -5.70 -11.93 -8.64
N VAL A 36 -4.61 -12.72 -8.58
CA VAL A 36 -4.47 -13.94 -9.39
C VAL A 36 -5.51 -14.99 -8.98
N ALA A 37 -5.75 -15.15 -7.68
CA ALA A 37 -6.76 -16.09 -7.17
C ALA A 37 -8.19 -15.72 -7.61
N PHE A 38 -8.55 -14.43 -7.60
CA PHE A 38 -9.87 -13.95 -8.02
C PHE A 38 -10.06 -13.96 -9.54
N SER A 39 -9.01 -13.67 -10.31
CA SER A 39 -9.08 -13.66 -11.77
C SER A 39 -9.07 -15.06 -12.38
N LEU A 40 -8.88 -16.13 -11.58
CA LEU A 40 -8.68 -17.51 -12.04
C LEU A 40 -7.64 -17.58 -13.17
N ASP A 41 -6.61 -16.74 -13.05
CA ASP A 41 -5.68 -16.50 -14.15
C ASP A 41 -4.73 -17.70 -14.31
N THR A 42 -4.60 -18.21 -15.53
CA THR A 42 -3.85 -19.44 -15.86
C THR A 42 -2.34 -19.31 -15.70
N TRP A 43 -1.85 -18.08 -15.53
CA TRP A 43 -0.43 -17.75 -15.48
C TRP A 43 0.22 -18.03 -14.10
N GLY A 44 -0.59 -18.32 -13.07
CA GLY A 44 -0.13 -18.76 -11.76
C GLY A 44 0.93 -17.85 -11.13
N MET A 45 2.10 -18.41 -10.80
CA MET A 45 3.21 -17.69 -10.16
C MET A 45 3.76 -16.52 -11.00
N ILE A 46 3.75 -16.63 -12.34
CA ILE A 46 4.23 -15.56 -13.23
C ILE A 46 3.28 -14.37 -13.15
N GLY A 47 1.97 -14.63 -13.08
CA GLY A 47 0.96 -13.60 -12.86
C GLY A 47 1.20 -12.82 -11.57
N ILE A 48 1.58 -13.50 -10.48
CA ILE A 48 1.88 -12.84 -9.19
C ILE A 48 3.07 -11.87 -9.33
N ILE A 49 4.14 -12.29 -10.01
CA ILE A 49 5.34 -11.47 -10.19
C ILE A 49 5.02 -10.24 -11.03
N VAL A 50 4.44 -10.43 -12.22
CA VAL A 50 4.09 -9.34 -13.14
C VAL A 50 3.13 -8.37 -12.46
N ASN A 51 2.10 -8.89 -11.80
CA ASN A 51 1.11 -8.07 -11.13
C ASN A 51 1.71 -7.25 -9.98
N SER A 52 2.69 -7.81 -9.27
CA SER A 52 3.38 -7.10 -8.18
C SER A 52 4.09 -5.85 -8.69
N PHE A 53 4.70 -5.89 -9.89
CA PHE A 53 5.31 -4.69 -10.49
C PHE A 53 4.28 -3.60 -10.80
N TYR A 54 3.10 -3.98 -11.31
CA TYR A 54 2.04 -3.03 -11.61
C TYR A 54 1.41 -2.40 -10.36
N VAL A 55 1.34 -3.15 -9.25
CA VAL A 55 0.80 -2.67 -7.97
C VAL A 55 1.77 -1.74 -7.22
N VAL A 56 3.08 -1.83 -7.49
CA VAL A 56 4.09 -0.97 -6.85
C VAL A 56 3.84 0.51 -7.12
N ILE A 57 3.51 0.90 -8.36
CA ILE A 57 3.29 2.32 -8.72
C ILE A 57 2.17 2.96 -7.91
N PRO A 58 0.92 2.42 -7.90
CA PRO A 58 -0.15 2.98 -7.10
C PRO A 58 0.13 2.89 -5.60
N TYR A 59 0.86 1.87 -5.13
CA TYR A 59 1.30 1.82 -3.74
C TYR A 59 2.21 3.00 -3.39
N LEU A 60 3.24 3.25 -4.20
CA LEU A 60 4.19 4.35 -3.98
C LEU A 60 3.50 5.72 -4.00
N LEU A 61 2.49 5.90 -4.86
CA LEU A 61 1.77 7.17 -4.98
C LEU A 61 0.79 7.43 -3.84
N PHE A 62 0.13 6.39 -3.33
CA PHE A 62 -0.98 6.56 -2.39
C PHE A 62 -0.70 5.99 -1.00
N ALA A 63 -0.11 4.81 -0.90
CA ALA A 63 0.18 4.20 0.39
C ALA A 63 1.38 4.89 1.05
N VAL A 64 2.51 5.05 0.38
CA VAL A 64 3.73 5.61 1.01
C VAL A 64 3.52 7.00 1.63
N PRO A 65 2.87 7.98 0.98
CA PRO A 65 2.59 9.27 1.61
C PRO A 65 1.72 9.13 2.86
N VAL A 66 0.73 8.23 2.81
CA VAL A 66 -0.15 7.92 3.95
C VAL A 66 0.64 7.27 5.10
N GLN A 67 1.57 6.36 4.79
CA GLN A 67 2.46 5.74 5.79
C GLN A 67 3.35 6.79 6.47
N VAL A 68 3.96 7.70 5.70
CA VAL A 68 4.80 8.78 6.22
C VAL A 68 3.99 9.75 7.10
N LEU A 69 2.76 10.06 6.71
CA LEU A 69 1.86 10.90 7.50
C LEU A 69 1.49 10.24 8.84
N PHE A 70 1.19 8.94 8.84
CA PHE A 70 0.77 8.23 10.05
C PHE A 70 1.92 7.85 10.97
N ASN A 71 3.13 7.70 10.45
CA ASN A 71 4.33 7.48 11.27
C ASN A 71 4.64 8.67 12.20
N LYS A 72 4.09 9.87 11.94
CA LYS A 72 4.18 11.01 12.88
C LYS A 72 3.36 10.82 14.16
N HIS A 73 2.29 10.03 14.11
CA HIS A 73 1.43 9.73 15.25
C HIS A 73 1.08 8.24 15.26
N PRO A 74 2.01 7.36 15.67
CA PRO A 74 1.82 5.93 15.56
C PRO A 74 0.65 5.48 16.44
N LYS A 75 -0.42 4.98 15.80
CA LYS A 75 -1.58 4.36 16.46
C LYS A 75 -1.83 2.98 15.87
N LYS A 76 -1.40 1.95 16.60
CA LYS A 76 -1.59 0.52 16.26
C LYS A 76 -3.04 0.22 15.89
N PHE A 77 -3.23 -0.32 14.69
CA PHE A 77 -4.53 -0.81 14.19
C PHE A 77 -5.68 0.20 14.35
N SER A 78 -5.40 1.49 14.13
CA SER A 78 -6.47 2.49 14.23
C SER A 78 -7.46 2.33 13.07
N LEU A 79 -8.75 2.23 13.41
CA LEU A 79 -9.84 2.19 12.42
C LEU A 79 -9.93 3.49 11.61
N ASN A 80 -9.50 4.62 12.19
CA ASN A 80 -9.44 5.89 11.49
C ASN A 80 -8.43 5.84 10.32
N TYR A 81 -7.28 5.20 10.53
CA TYR A 81 -6.31 4.99 9.46
C TYR A 81 -6.85 4.02 8.41
N PHE A 82 -7.58 2.99 8.83
CA PHE A 82 -8.24 2.07 7.89
C PHE A 82 -9.21 2.80 6.94
N CYS A 83 -10.06 3.70 7.45
CA CYS A 83 -10.94 4.51 6.62
C CYS A 83 -10.18 5.38 5.60
N LEU A 84 -9.01 5.91 5.97
CA LEU A 84 -8.17 6.66 5.05
C LEU A 84 -7.55 5.75 3.98
N TYR A 85 -7.09 4.55 4.35
CA TYR A 85 -6.63 3.57 3.38
C TYR A 85 -7.71 3.15 2.38
N ILE A 86 -8.98 3.05 2.79
CA ILE A 86 -10.10 2.82 1.86
C ILE A 86 -10.23 3.99 0.88
N PHE A 87 -10.17 5.22 1.35
CA PHE A 87 -10.30 6.40 0.48
C PHE A 87 -9.17 6.45 -0.57
N PHE A 88 -7.94 6.15 -0.16
CA PHE A 88 -6.77 6.14 -1.05
C PHE A 88 -6.66 4.89 -1.92
N SER A 89 -7.24 3.75 -1.52
CA SER A 89 -7.19 2.52 -2.32
C SER A 89 -8.09 2.57 -3.54
N LEU A 90 -9.19 3.31 -3.50
CA LEU A 90 -10.09 3.50 -4.64
C LEU A 90 -9.38 4.07 -5.89
N PRO A 91 -8.73 5.24 -5.84
CA PRO A 91 -8.00 5.76 -7.00
C PRO A 91 -6.79 4.88 -7.37
N ALA A 92 -6.15 4.26 -6.39
CA ALA A 92 -5.03 3.33 -6.62
C ALA A 92 -5.44 2.12 -7.48
N VAL A 93 -6.55 1.46 -7.14
CA VAL A 93 -7.10 0.33 -7.91
C VAL A 93 -7.64 0.78 -9.26
N PHE A 94 -8.20 1.99 -9.35
CA PHE A 94 -8.67 2.56 -10.62
C PHE A 94 -7.52 2.75 -11.60
N ILE A 95 -6.43 3.39 -11.16
CA ILE A 95 -5.22 3.57 -11.97
C ILE A 95 -4.64 2.23 -12.38
N TYR A 96 -4.51 1.30 -11.44
CA TYR A 96 -4.02 -0.05 -11.72
C TYR A 96 -4.85 -0.76 -12.81
N ARG A 97 -6.18 -0.78 -12.68
CA ARG A 97 -7.06 -1.43 -13.67
C ARG A 97 -7.02 -0.72 -15.01
N SER A 98 -6.92 0.61 -15.00
CA SER A 98 -6.86 1.39 -16.23
C SER A 98 -5.58 1.11 -17.02
N VAL A 99 -4.44 1.01 -16.32
CA VAL A 99 -3.15 0.67 -16.92
C VAL A 99 -3.16 -0.78 -17.44
N LEU A 100 -3.71 -1.72 -16.68
CA LEU A 100 -3.71 -3.14 -17.05
C LEU A 100 -4.61 -3.44 -18.26
N ASN A 101 -5.77 -2.78 -18.37
CA ASN A 101 -6.69 -2.98 -19.50
C ASN A 101 -6.46 -1.99 -20.65
N PHE A 102 -5.52 -1.05 -20.49
CA PHE A 102 -5.29 0.07 -21.41
C PHE A 102 -6.58 0.85 -21.72
N ASP A 103 -7.46 0.98 -20.71
CA ASP A 103 -8.79 1.58 -20.83
C ASP A 103 -9.08 2.43 -19.58
N PHE A 104 -9.39 3.71 -19.78
CA PHE A 104 -9.67 4.68 -18.71
C PHE A 104 -11.18 4.89 -18.49
N SER A 105 -12.01 3.97 -18.97
CA SER A 105 -13.47 4.07 -18.86
C SER A 105 -13.95 4.04 -17.40
N LEU A 106 -14.89 4.93 -17.08
CA LEU A 106 -15.52 5.00 -15.76
C LEU A 106 -16.45 3.80 -15.48
N ASP A 107 -16.75 2.98 -16.49
CA ASP A 107 -17.54 1.76 -16.37
C ASP A 107 -16.92 0.77 -15.36
N ILE A 108 -15.60 0.80 -15.17
CA ILE A 108 -14.88 0.01 -14.17
C ILE A 108 -15.43 0.27 -12.75
N LEU A 109 -15.87 1.50 -12.46
CA LEU A 109 -16.44 1.90 -11.17
C LEU A 109 -17.79 1.24 -10.89
N THR A 110 -18.52 0.78 -11.90
CA THR A 110 -19.81 0.10 -11.73
C THR A 110 -19.67 -1.36 -11.33
N THR A 111 -18.45 -1.91 -11.41
CA THR A 111 -18.21 -3.35 -11.20
C THR A 111 -18.05 -3.66 -9.72
N LYS A 112 -18.82 -4.63 -9.19
CA LYS A 112 -18.70 -5.08 -7.78
C LYS A 112 -17.27 -5.49 -7.40
N ASN A 113 -16.54 -6.11 -8.34
CA ASN A 113 -15.16 -6.53 -8.14
C ASN A 113 -14.22 -5.36 -7.86
N TYR A 114 -14.47 -4.18 -8.43
CA TYR A 114 -13.65 -2.99 -8.20
C TYR A 114 -13.67 -2.59 -6.71
N TYR A 115 -14.85 -2.53 -6.09
CA TYR A 115 -14.99 -2.19 -4.69
C TYR A 115 -14.42 -3.28 -3.76
N ALA A 116 -14.64 -4.56 -4.09
CA ALA A 116 -14.09 -5.68 -3.32
C ALA A 116 -12.56 -5.66 -3.29
N ILE A 117 -11.92 -5.47 -4.46
CA ILE A 117 -10.46 -5.39 -4.58
C ILE A 117 -9.92 -4.15 -3.88
N SER A 118 -10.60 -3.01 -3.98
CA SER A 118 -10.20 -1.78 -3.29
C SER A 118 -10.23 -1.93 -1.77
N LEU A 119 -11.23 -2.64 -1.24
CA LEU A 119 -11.35 -2.91 0.19
C LEU A 119 -10.28 -3.90 0.67
N LEU A 120 -9.99 -4.95 -0.10
CA LEU A 120 -8.89 -5.89 0.15
C LEU A 120 -7.52 -5.18 0.11
N ALA A 121 -7.29 -4.31 -0.87
CA ALA A 121 -6.07 -3.51 -0.97
C ALA A 121 -5.90 -2.62 0.27
N ALA A 122 -6.96 -1.92 0.67
CA ALA A 122 -6.93 -1.10 1.89
C ALA A 122 -6.63 -1.94 3.14
N LEU A 123 -7.22 -3.13 3.26
CA LEU A 123 -6.96 -4.06 4.37
C LEU A 123 -5.49 -4.48 4.42
N PHE A 124 -4.90 -4.90 3.29
CA PHE A 124 -3.50 -5.31 3.26
C PHE A 124 -2.56 -4.15 3.55
N PHE A 125 -2.78 -2.98 2.96
CA PHE A 125 -1.94 -1.81 3.19
C PHE A 125 -1.98 -1.38 4.65
N TRP A 126 -3.18 -1.30 5.22
CA TRP A 126 -3.37 -0.97 6.64
C TRP A 126 -2.77 -2.03 7.58
N PHE A 127 -2.94 -3.31 7.25
CA PHE A 127 -2.43 -4.42 8.07
C PHE A 127 -0.90 -4.42 8.10
N TRP A 128 -0.25 -4.42 6.94
CA TRP A 128 1.21 -4.44 6.84
C TRP A 128 1.86 -3.15 7.32
N ASP A 129 1.21 -2.00 7.14
CA ASP A 129 1.63 -0.75 7.77
C ASP A 129 1.61 -0.86 9.30
N SER A 130 0.53 -1.38 9.87
CA SER A 130 0.41 -1.58 11.32
C SER A 130 1.40 -2.59 11.89
N VAL A 131 1.76 -3.62 11.11
CA VAL A 131 2.71 -4.66 11.52
C VAL A 131 4.16 -4.16 11.52
N PHE A 132 4.60 -3.50 10.44
CA PHE A 132 6.01 -3.15 10.26
C PHE A 132 6.38 -1.74 10.72
N LEU A 133 5.48 -0.77 10.60
CA LEU A 133 5.82 0.65 10.75
C LEU A 133 5.37 1.23 12.08
N GLN A 134 4.27 0.73 12.64
CA GLN A 134 3.76 1.22 13.91
C GLN A 134 4.54 0.55 15.06
N LYS A 135 5.76 1.03 15.32
CA LYS A 135 6.56 0.61 16.48
C LYS A 135 5.84 1.06 17.76
N ASN A 136 5.85 0.21 18.80
CA ASN A 136 5.18 0.53 20.06
C ASN A 136 5.70 1.89 20.58
N SER A 137 4.79 2.84 20.81
CA SER A 137 5.02 3.97 21.70
C SER A 137 5.01 3.47 23.15
N SER A 138 5.81 2.44 23.44
CA SER A 138 6.05 1.89 24.79
C SER A 138 7.55 1.96 25.10
N ALA A 139 8.13 3.10 24.75
CA ALA A 139 9.43 3.55 25.22
C ALA A 139 9.29 5.05 25.51
N SER A 140 8.43 5.38 26.47
CA SER A 140 8.50 6.63 27.22
C SER A 140 8.58 6.28 28.69
#